data_AF-A0A933VFG9-F1
#
_entry.id   AF-A0A933VFG9-F1
#
_cell.length_a   1.000
_cell.length_b   1.000
_cell.length_c   1.000
_cell.angle_alpha   90.00
_cell.angle_beta   90.00
_cell.angle_gamma   90.00
#
_symmetry.space_group_name_H-M   'P 1'
#
loop_
_entity.id
_entity.type
_entity.pdbx_description
1 polymer ?
#
loop_
_entity_poly.entity_id
_entity_poly.type
_entity_poly.pdbx_seq_one_letter_code
_entity_poly.pdbx_strand_id
1 'polypeptide(L)'
;MQTTMTLDQEALSIVKSSLEMKRKALDFNLRQYQERLAAFEKFHRMTSDQFAARFGAGELGDDAAWFEWEFVLDAFRNTERQLKLLSSVKL
;
A
#
# COMPACT_ATOMS: atom_id res chain seq x y z
N MET A 1 13.03 -11.63 -15.02
CA MET A 1 12.67 -12.94 -15.58
C MET A 1 11.17 -12.91 -15.88
N GLN A 2 10.76 -13.39 -17.04
CA GLN A 2 9.33 -13.53 -17.39
C GLN A 2 8.97 -15.01 -17.37
N THR A 3 7.80 -15.33 -16.86
CA THR A 3 7.29 -16.71 -16.75
C THR A 3 6.04 -16.84 -17.61
N THR A 4 5.95 -17.89 -18.41
CA THR A 4 4.79 -18.17 -19.27
C THR A 4 3.85 -19.14 -18.57
N MET A 5 2.55 -18.88 -18.66
CA MET A 5 1.48 -19.76 -18.16
C MET A 5 0.42 -19.92 -19.25
N THR A 6 -0.10 -21.14 -19.42
CA THR A 6 -1.15 -21.45 -20.41
C THR A 6 -2.51 -21.47 -19.72
N LEU A 7 -3.49 -20.76 -20.28
CA LEU A 7 -4.85 -20.67 -19.78
C LEU A 7 -5.82 -20.85 -20.96
N ASP A 8 -6.94 -21.53 -20.75
CA ASP A 8 -8.06 -21.45 -21.67
C ASP A 8 -8.77 -20.07 -21.57
N GLN A 9 -9.72 -19.83 -22.48
CA GLN A 9 -10.39 -18.54 -22.59
C GLN A 9 -11.29 -18.22 -21.38
N GLU A 10 -11.93 -19.23 -20.78
CA GLU A 10 -12.79 -19.04 -19.60
C GLU A 10 -11.95 -18.70 -18.38
N ALA A 11 -10.86 -19.46 -18.18
CA ALA A 11 -9.88 -19.23 -17.13
C ALA A 11 -9.24 -17.84 -17.26
N LEU A 12 -8.89 -17.39 -18.49
CA LEU A 12 -8.36 -16.05 -18.73
C LEU A 12 -9.33 -14.94 -18.29
N SER A 13 -10.63 -15.10 -18.57
CA SER A 13 -11.66 -14.14 -18.18
C SER A 13 -11.79 -14.03 -16.65
N ILE A 14 -11.75 -15.16 -15.95
CA ILE A 14 -11.78 -15.23 -14.48
C ILE A 14 -10.55 -14.55 -13.88
N VAL A 15 -9.36 -14.82 -14.42
CA VAL A 15 -8.11 -14.19 -13.96
C VAL A 15 -8.16 -12.68 -14.16
N LYS A 16 -8.58 -12.19 -15.34
CA LYS A 16 -8.73 -10.75 -15.59
C LYS A 16 -9.66 -10.11 -14.58
N SER A 17 -10.86 -10.65 -14.40
CA SER A 17 -11.86 -10.14 -13.46
C SER A 17 -11.33 -10.11 -12.01
N SER A 18 -10.62 -11.15 -11.60
CA SER A 18 -10.03 -11.26 -10.25
C SER A 18 -8.94 -10.21 -10.01
N LEU A 19 -8.08 -9.96 -11.01
CA LEU A 19 -7.05 -8.92 -10.92
C LEU A 19 -7.66 -7.52 -10.88
N GLU A 20 -8.72 -7.27 -11.65
CA GLU A 20 -9.43 -5.98 -11.61
C GLU A 20 -10.11 -5.74 -10.27
N MET A 21 -10.74 -6.76 -9.71
CA MET A 21 -11.36 -6.68 -8.39
C MET A 21 -10.32 -6.39 -7.30
N LYS A 22 -9.17 -7.09 -7.35
CA LYS A 22 -8.06 -6.83 -6.43
C LYS A 22 -7.52 -5.40 -6.58
N ARG A 23 -7.35 -4.91 -7.81
CA ARG A 23 -6.91 -3.53 -8.07
C ARG A 23 -7.87 -2.51 -7.44
N LYS A 24 -9.18 -2.65 -7.67
CA LYS A 24 -10.20 -1.77 -7.07
C LYS A 24 -10.16 -1.77 -5.53
N ALA A 25 -9.99 -2.93 -4.92
CA ALA A 25 -9.89 -3.05 -3.47
C ALA A 25 -8.62 -2.36 -2.92
N LEU A 26 -7.47 -2.55 -3.59
CA LEU A 26 -6.22 -1.90 -3.21
C LEU A 26 -6.30 -0.38 -3.41
N ASP A 27 -6.89 0.11 -4.50
CA ASP A 27 -7.09 1.55 -4.74
C ASP A 27 -7.96 2.19 -3.65
N PHE A 28 -9.01 1.49 -3.21
CA PHE A 28 -9.85 1.94 -2.11
C PHE A 28 -9.06 2.03 -0.79
N ASN A 29 -8.34 0.96 -0.43
CA ASN A 29 -7.52 0.93 0.77
C ASN A 29 -6.43 2.00 0.75
N LEU A 30 -5.81 2.23 -0.41
CA LEU A 30 -4.76 3.23 -0.57
C LEU A 30 -5.26 4.63 -0.21
N ARG A 31 -6.45 5.00 -0.68
CA ARG A 31 -7.09 6.29 -0.34
C ARG A 31 -7.36 6.42 1.16
N GLN A 32 -7.86 5.35 1.78
CA GLN A 32 -8.10 5.33 3.24
C GLN A 32 -6.81 5.51 4.04
N TYR A 33 -5.71 4.87 3.62
CA TYR A 33 -4.42 5.07 4.27
C TYR A 33 -3.87 6.48 4.03
N GLN A 34 -4.03 7.04 2.82
CA GLN A 34 -3.64 8.43 2.54
C GLN A 34 -4.37 9.44 3.44
N GLU A 35 -5.66 9.27 3.65
CA GLU A 35 -6.45 10.13 4.54
C GLU A 35 -5.95 10.05 5.99
N ARG A 36 -5.65 8.85 6.48
CA ARG A 36 -5.10 8.64 7.84
C ARG A 36 -3.69 9.23 7.98
N LEU A 37 -2.81 9.02 7.00
CA LEU A 37 -1.47 9.61 6.99
C LEU A 37 -1.54 11.14 7.01
N ALA A 38 -2.39 11.74 6.17
CA ALA A 38 -2.58 13.19 6.16
C ALA A 38 -3.06 13.73 7.52
N ALA A 39 -3.88 12.98 8.25
CA ALA A 39 -4.30 13.35 9.60
C ALA A 39 -3.13 13.34 10.60
N PHE A 40 -2.31 12.28 10.59
CA PHE A 40 -1.09 12.23 11.42
C PHE A 40 -0.11 13.35 11.08
N GLU A 41 0.14 13.57 9.78
CA GLU A 41 1.04 14.60 9.30
C GLU A 41 0.63 15.99 9.77
N LYS A 42 -0.67 16.28 9.70
CA LYS A 42 -1.25 17.54 10.17
C LYS A 42 -1.16 17.69 11.69
N PHE A 43 -1.48 16.63 12.44
CA PHE A 43 -1.50 16.66 13.90
C PHE A 43 -0.10 16.86 14.48
N HIS A 44 0.88 16.11 13.97
CA HIS A 44 2.27 16.16 14.44
C HIS A 44 3.14 17.19 13.71
N ARG A 45 2.61 17.85 12.67
CA ARG A 45 3.32 18.82 11.81
C ARG A 45 4.63 18.25 11.25
N MET A 46 4.56 17.00 10.79
CA MET A 46 5.70 16.21 10.34
C MET A 46 5.26 15.37 9.15
N THR A 47 6.03 15.33 8.06
CA THR A 47 5.67 14.46 6.93
C THR A 47 5.90 12.98 7.26
N SER A 48 5.24 12.07 6.56
CA SER A 48 5.43 10.62 6.76
C SER A 48 6.88 10.17 6.50
N ASP A 49 7.61 10.87 5.63
CA ASP A 49 9.04 10.59 5.39
C ASP A 49 9.92 11.05 6.56
N GLN A 50 9.64 12.23 7.12
CA GLN A 50 10.32 12.71 8.33
C GLN A 50 10.01 11.80 9.52
N PHE A 51 8.75 11.41 9.68
CA PHE A 51 8.31 10.45 10.68
C PHE A 51 9.10 9.15 10.56
N ALA A 52 9.15 8.54 9.37
CA ALA A 52 9.85 7.27 9.15
C ALA A 52 11.34 7.36 9.50
N ALA A 53 12.01 8.46 9.16
CA ALA A 53 13.41 8.68 9.51
C ALA A 53 13.62 8.77 11.03
N ARG A 54 12.79 9.52 11.74
CA ARG A 54 12.90 9.73 13.19
C ARG A 54 12.48 8.51 14.00
N PHE A 55 11.42 7.83 13.57
CA PHE A 55 10.97 6.57 14.18
C PHE A 55 12.06 5.49 14.04
N GLY A 56 12.63 5.33 12.84
CA GLY A 56 13.72 4.39 12.59
C GLY A 56 15.02 4.70 13.34
N ALA A 57 15.26 5.98 13.67
CA ALA A 57 16.38 6.41 14.51
C ALA A 57 16.11 6.25 16.02
N GLY A 58 14.90 5.86 16.44
CA GLY A 58 14.51 5.76 17.85
C GLY A 58 14.37 7.10 18.56
N GLU A 59 14.18 8.20 17.81
CA GLU A 59 14.00 9.55 18.37
C GLU A 59 12.58 9.83 18.83
N LEU A 60 11.64 9.00 18.38
CA LEU A 60 10.25 9.02 18.81
C LEU A 60 10.13 7.99 19.93
N GLY A 61 9.67 8.43 21.10
CA GLY A 61 9.53 7.58 22.28
C GLY A 61 8.52 6.44 22.09
N ASP A 62 7.95 5.96 23.17
CA ASP A 62 7.09 4.76 23.19
C ASP A 62 5.58 5.07 23.11
N ASP A 63 5.20 6.26 22.65
CA ASP A 63 3.80 6.60 22.45
C ASP A 63 3.16 5.67 21.41
N ALA A 64 2.00 5.10 21.76
CA ALA A 64 1.23 4.22 20.89
C ALA A 64 0.90 4.85 19.52
N ALA A 65 0.77 6.19 19.46
CA ALA A 65 0.51 6.91 18.22
C ALA A 65 1.63 6.71 17.18
N TRP A 66 2.89 6.55 17.61
CA TRP A 66 4.00 6.32 16.68
C TRP A 66 3.90 4.94 16.02
N PHE A 67 3.54 3.90 16.78
CA PHE A 67 3.34 2.56 16.24
C PHE A 67 2.12 2.50 15.32
N GLU A 68 1.05 3.23 15.64
CA GLU A 68 -0.11 3.30 14.74
C GLU A 68 0.26 3.99 13.42
N TRP A 69 1.01 5.09 13.46
CA TRP A 69 1.46 5.76 12.25
C TRP A 69 2.39 4.88 11.42
N GLU A 70 3.35 4.19 12.05
CA GLU A 70 4.22 3.23 11.37
C GLU A 70 3.41 2.15 10.64
N PHE A 71 2.44 1.54 11.33
CA PHE A 71 1.60 0.51 10.75
C PHE A 71 0.82 1.02 9.54
N VAL A 72 0.23 2.21 9.62
CA VAL A 72 -0.52 2.80 8.51
C VAL A 72 0.41 3.13 7.34
N LEU A 73 1.62 3.64 7.61
CA LEU A 73 2.60 3.98 6.59
C LEU A 73 3.14 2.73 5.87
N ASP A 74 3.40 1.64 6.59
CA ASP A 74 3.80 0.38 5.98
C ASP A 74 2.66 -0.21 5.13
N ALA A 75 1.43 -0.20 5.64
CA ALA A 75 0.25 -0.64 4.90
C ALA A 75 0.05 0.15 3.60
N PHE A 76 0.23 1.47 3.64
CA PHE A 76 0.21 2.34 2.47
C PHE A 76 1.27 1.93 1.43
N ARG A 77 2.54 1.85 1.86
CA ARG A 77 3.68 1.51 0.97
C ARG A 77 3.54 0.11 0.38
N ASN A 78 3.04 -0.86 1.15
CA ASN A 78 2.78 -2.20 0.66
C ASN A 78 1.64 -2.22 -0.36
N THR A 79 0.58 -1.44 -0.13
CA THR A 79 -0.55 -1.31 -1.06
C THR A 79 -0.10 -0.68 -2.39
N GLU A 80 0.70 0.39 -2.36
CA GLU A 80 1.30 0.97 -3.57
C GLU A 80 2.15 -0.04 -4.33
N ARG A 81 2.98 -0.81 -3.62
CA ARG A 81 3.82 -1.85 -4.22
C ARG A 81 2.99 -2.92 -4.91
N GLN A 82 1.90 -3.36 -4.30
CA GLN A 82 0.98 -4.33 -4.90
C GLN A 82 0.26 -3.78 -6.13
N LEU A 83 -0.18 -2.52 -6.11
CA LEU A 83 -0.77 -1.85 -7.27
C LEU A 83 0.22 -1.73 -8.42
N LYS A 84 1.49 -1.37 -8.12
CA LYS A 84 2.57 -1.33 -9.10
C LYS A 84 2.89 -2.71 -9.69
N LEU A 85 2.79 -3.76 -8.89
CA LEU A 85 2.93 -5.13 -9.39
C LEU A 85 1.77 -5.49 -10.33
N LEU A 86 0.52 -5.17 -9.95
CA LEU A 86 -0.64 -5.43 -10.80
C LEU A 86 -0.59 -4.67 -12.13
N SER A 87 -0.09 -3.44 -12.16
CA SER A 87 0.07 -2.68 -13.40
C SER A 87 1.15 -3.23 -14.33
N SER A 88 2.07 -4.05 -13.81
CA SER A 88 3.08 -4.75 -14.61
C SER A 88 2.56 -6.03 -15.26
N VAL A 89 1.42 -6.57 -14.79
CA VAL A 89 0.81 -7.78 -15.34
C VAL A 89 0.20 -7.46 -16.72
N LYS A 90 0.59 -8.23 -17.73
CA LYS A 90 0.06 -8.14 -19.10
C LYS A 90 -0.64 -9.47 -19.44
N LEU A 91 -1.94 -9.41 -19.73
CA LEU A 91 -2.84 -10.54 -20.04
C LEU A 91 -3.69 -10.26 -21.28
#